data_AF-I4Z996-F1
#
_entry.id   AF-I4Z996-F1
#
_cell.length_a   1.000
_cell.length_b   1.000
_cell.length_c   1.000
_cell.angle_alpha   90.00
_cell.angle_beta   90.00
_cell.angle_gamma   90.00
#
_symmetry.space_group_name_H-M   'P 1'
#
loop_
_entity.id
_entity.type
_entity.pdbx_description
1 polymer ?
#
loop_
_entity_poly.entity_id
_entity_poly.type
_entity_poly.pdbx_seq_one_letter_code
_entity_poly.pdbx_strand_id
1 'polypeptide(L)'
;MIVTLPYLQAAFKQYNHQIFEDKLPTPTLKLSRARTRLGQMAYKRKTSWGQTKYYDFTIGISTAFDLSQKELDDVIIHEMIHYYIAYTGLKDSSAHGNIFRSMMETINRRHSRNITITAKRKGLQQPSNDTSPYLVLALIMEDGKHFLSSVTPGSAHKIASQLAKVKGIKQKQWFITNDNFFANMPRVRTLRGRLVEKEEYQEITSKLEPLTECL
;
A
#
# COMPACT_ATOMS: atom_id res chain seq x y z
N MET A 1 2.06 17.02 -8.70
CA MET A 1 3.37 17.21 -9.39
C MET A 1 3.71 15.94 -10.17
N ILE A 2 4.32 16.00 -11.36
CA ILE A 2 4.80 14.79 -12.04
C ILE A 2 6.18 14.40 -11.49
N VAL A 3 6.30 13.22 -10.89
CA VAL A 3 7.57 12.67 -10.40
C VAL A 3 8.42 12.23 -11.60
N THR A 4 9.65 12.74 -11.70
CA THR A 4 10.60 12.37 -12.76
C THR A 4 11.86 11.75 -12.18
N LEU A 5 12.56 10.92 -12.98
CA LEU A 5 13.82 10.32 -12.56
C LEU A 5 14.92 11.39 -12.33
N PRO A 6 15.07 12.43 -13.18
CA PRO A 6 15.99 13.54 -12.92
C PRO A 6 15.70 14.26 -11.61
N TYR A 7 14.43 14.48 -11.27
CA TYR A 7 14.05 15.05 -9.99
C TYR A 7 14.53 14.18 -8.83
N LEU A 8 14.25 12.87 -8.89
CA LEU A 8 14.65 11.92 -7.86
C LEU A 8 16.19 11.87 -7.67
N GLN A 9 16.96 11.94 -8.77
CA GLN A 9 18.42 12.00 -8.73
C GLN A 9 18.92 13.28 -8.05
N ALA A 10 18.36 14.44 -8.43
CA ALA A 10 18.72 15.72 -7.85
C ALA A 10 18.38 15.78 -6.35
N ALA A 11 17.16 15.35 -5.98
CA ALA A 11 16.71 15.29 -4.60
C ALA A 11 17.56 14.35 -3.75
N PHE A 12 17.90 13.16 -4.25
CA PHE A 12 18.80 12.24 -3.56
C PHE A 12 20.16 12.90 -3.27
N LYS A 13 20.79 13.51 -4.27
CA LYS A 13 22.08 14.20 -4.12
C LYS A 13 21.98 15.33 -3.09
N GLN A 14 20.94 16.15 -3.19
CA GLN A 14 20.70 17.27 -2.28
C GLN A 14 20.56 16.78 -0.83
N TYR A 15 19.70 15.79 -0.57
CA TYR A 15 19.47 15.30 0.78
C TYR A 15 20.63 14.48 1.32
N ASN A 16 21.38 13.79 0.46
CA ASN A 16 22.59 13.10 0.90
C ASN A 16 23.60 14.11 1.47
N HIS A 17 23.80 15.23 0.76
CA HIS A 17 24.64 16.31 1.24
C HIS A 17 24.11 16.96 2.51
N GLN A 18 22.83 17.37 2.52
CA GLN A 18 22.24 18.17 3.60
C GLN A 18 21.98 17.39 4.90
N ILE A 19 21.63 16.11 4.80
CA ILE A 19 21.12 15.30 5.93
C ILE A 19 22.08 14.18 6.30
N PHE A 20 22.72 13.56 5.30
CA PHE A 20 23.54 12.35 5.49
C PHE A 20 25.04 12.61 5.32
N GLU A 21 25.46 13.88 5.24
CA GLU A 21 26.87 14.31 5.13
C GLU A 21 27.62 13.59 3.99
N ASP A 22 26.95 13.40 2.85
CA ASP A 22 27.48 12.68 1.68
C ASP A 22 27.92 11.23 1.96
N LYS A 23 27.48 10.62 3.07
CA LYS A 23 27.87 9.25 3.48
C LYS A 23 27.21 8.16 2.64
N LEU A 24 26.13 8.45 1.90
CA LEU A 24 25.42 7.45 1.11
C LEU A 24 25.94 7.38 -0.33
N PRO A 25 26.49 6.24 -0.78
CA PRO A 25 26.74 6.01 -2.19
C PRO A 25 25.44 6.09 -2.99
N THR A 26 25.49 6.56 -4.23
CA THR A 26 24.29 6.64 -5.08
C THR A 26 23.70 5.24 -5.33
N PRO A 27 22.47 4.94 -4.86
CA PRO A 27 21.81 3.67 -5.13
C PRO A 27 21.21 3.67 -6.54
N THR A 28 20.67 2.53 -6.96
CA THR A 28 19.80 2.50 -8.15
C THR A 28 18.52 3.30 -7.86
N LEU A 29 18.27 4.34 -8.63
CA LEU A 29 17.06 5.17 -8.50
C LEU A 29 16.07 4.78 -9.61
N LYS A 30 14.79 4.58 -9.23
CA LYS A 30 13.75 4.20 -10.20
C LYS A 30 12.37 4.74 -9.88
N LEU A 31 11.55 4.86 -10.92
CA LEU A 31 10.13 5.12 -10.79
C LEU A 31 9.34 3.81 -10.89
N SER A 32 8.20 3.72 -10.20
CA SER A 32 7.31 2.56 -10.23
C SER A 32 5.85 3.00 -10.30
N ARG A 33 4.94 2.08 -10.60
CA ARG A 33 3.47 2.31 -10.56
C ARG A 33 2.81 1.61 -9.36
N ALA A 34 3.54 1.41 -8.26
CA ALA A 34 3.03 0.70 -7.10
C ALA A 34 1.89 1.49 -6.43
N ARG A 35 0.70 0.90 -6.29
CA ARG A 35 -0.47 1.58 -5.70
C ARG A 35 -0.62 1.40 -4.18
N THR A 36 0.25 0.62 -3.56
CA THR A 36 0.12 0.26 -2.13
C THR A 36 1.11 1.00 -1.22
N ARG A 37 2.07 1.73 -1.81
CA ARG A 37 3.18 2.41 -1.13
C ARG A 37 3.68 3.59 -1.97
N LEU A 38 4.14 4.63 -1.29
CA LEU A 38 4.70 5.85 -1.92
C LEU A 38 6.15 5.65 -2.37
N GLY A 39 6.94 4.93 -1.56
CA GLY A 39 8.34 4.64 -1.81
C GLY A 39 8.71 3.20 -1.46
N GLN A 40 9.95 2.82 -1.81
CA GLN A 40 10.62 1.62 -1.35
C GLN A 40 12.14 1.79 -1.40
N MET A 41 12.81 1.47 -0.30
CA MET A 41 14.20 1.06 -0.26
C MET A 41 14.31 -0.48 -0.34
N ALA A 42 15.23 -0.98 -1.17
CA ALA A 42 15.52 -2.40 -1.30
C ALA A 42 17.02 -2.65 -1.47
N TYR A 43 17.48 -3.87 -1.17
CA TYR A 43 18.86 -4.31 -1.34
C TYR A 43 18.92 -5.82 -1.55
N LYS A 44 20.07 -6.32 -1.99
CA LYS A 44 20.44 -7.74 -1.91
C LYS A 44 21.29 -7.98 -0.66
N ARG A 45 21.28 -9.21 -0.16
CA ARG A 45 22.11 -9.63 0.98
C ARG A 45 22.89 -10.89 0.64
N LYS A 46 24.13 -10.97 1.13
CA LYS A 46 24.96 -12.18 1.09
C LYS A 46 25.51 -12.44 2.48
N THR A 47 25.31 -13.65 3.00
CA THR A 47 25.83 -14.06 4.29
C THR A 47 26.98 -15.03 4.06
N SER A 48 28.13 -14.78 4.70
CA SER A 48 29.31 -15.64 4.64
C SER A 48 30.01 -15.58 6.00
N TRP A 49 30.38 -16.73 6.56
CA TRP A 49 31.09 -16.83 7.84
C TRP A 49 30.50 -15.95 8.96
N GLY A 50 29.18 -15.96 9.13
CA GLY A 50 28.47 -15.19 10.17
C GLY A 50 28.34 -13.68 9.91
N GLN A 51 28.97 -13.16 8.85
CA GLN A 51 28.82 -11.77 8.43
C GLN A 51 27.81 -11.64 7.30
N THR A 52 26.88 -10.68 7.42
CA THR A 52 25.92 -10.36 6.37
C THR A 52 26.32 -9.04 5.73
N LYS A 53 26.54 -9.07 4.41
CA LYS A 53 26.82 -7.90 3.60
C LYS A 53 25.60 -7.54 2.75
N TYR A 54 25.20 -6.27 2.80
CA TYR A 54 24.15 -5.71 1.96
C TYR A 54 24.77 -5.00 0.75
N TYR A 55 24.14 -5.12 -0.42
CA TYR A 55 24.62 -4.57 -1.69
C TYR A 55 23.47 -4.38 -2.68
N ASP A 56 23.73 -3.80 -3.86
CA ASP A 56 22.73 -3.51 -4.90
C ASP A 56 21.52 -2.72 -4.36
N PHE A 57 21.80 -1.66 -3.59
CA PHE A 57 20.77 -0.80 -3.01
C PHE A 57 19.96 -0.09 -4.08
N THR A 58 18.65 0.01 -3.85
CA THR A 58 17.68 0.63 -4.75
C THR A 58 16.72 1.50 -3.94
N ILE A 59 16.45 2.72 -4.43
CA ILE A 59 15.32 3.55 -3.97
C ILE A 59 14.34 3.72 -5.14
N GLY A 60 13.09 3.32 -4.91
CA GLY A 60 12.00 3.41 -5.87
C GLY A 60 10.89 4.33 -5.37
N ILE A 61 10.41 5.23 -6.21
CA ILE A 61 9.26 6.09 -5.89
C ILE A 61 8.07 5.75 -6.79
N SER A 62 6.86 5.74 -6.23
CA SER A 62 5.64 5.50 -7.00
C SER A 62 5.13 6.76 -7.66
N THR A 63 4.85 6.69 -8.96
CA THR A 63 4.19 7.74 -9.74
C THR A 63 2.66 7.61 -9.71
N ALA A 64 2.11 6.69 -8.91
CA ALA A 64 0.67 6.42 -8.85
C ALA A 64 -0.13 7.37 -7.95
N PHE A 65 0.57 8.27 -7.24
CA PHE A 65 -0.01 9.20 -6.29
C PHE A 65 0.32 10.63 -6.70
N ASP A 66 -0.65 11.53 -6.58
CA ASP A 66 -0.39 12.96 -6.75
C ASP A 66 0.10 13.52 -5.42
N LEU A 67 1.41 13.72 -5.33
CA LEU A 67 2.08 14.32 -4.18
C LEU A 67 2.47 15.75 -4.51
N SER A 68 2.37 16.62 -3.51
CA SER A 68 3.10 17.90 -3.54
C SER A 68 4.61 17.64 -3.53
N GLN A 69 5.38 18.66 -3.93
CA GLN A 69 6.83 18.57 -3.91
C GLN A 69 7.39 18.22 -2.52
N LYS A 70 6.81 18.83 -1.48
CA LYS A 70 7.22 18.63 -0.09
C LYS A 70 6.94 17.21 0.38
N GLU A 71 5.78 16.65 0.04
CA GLU A 71 5.43 15.27 0.37
C GLU A 71 6.31 14.26 -0.37
N LEU A 72 6.61 14.52 -1.64
CA LEU A 72 7.54 13.71 -2.42
C LEU A 72 8.92 13.67 -1.76
N ASP A 73 9.42 14.82 -1.32
CA ASP A 73 10.70 14.89 -0.61
C ASP A 73 10.68 14.15 0.71
N ASP A 74 9.61 14.28 1.50
CA ASP A 74 9.46 13.56 2.77
C ASP A 74 9.47 12.03 2.54
N VAL A 75 8.89 11.55 1.43
CA VAL A 75 8.97 10.13 1.02
C VAL A 75 10.40 9.75 0.60
N ILE A 76 11.08 10.58 -0.19
CA ILE A 76 12.48 10.30 -0.59
C ILE A 76 13.37 10.19 0.63
N ILE A 77 13.27 11.13 1.57
CA ILE A 77 14.07 11.13 2.79
C ILE A 77 13.72 9.92 3.67
N HIS A 78 12.44 9.52 3.74
CA HIS A 78 12.02 8.28 4.42
C HIS A 78 12.79 7.06 3.89
N GLU A 79 12.83 6.89 2.57
CA GLU A 79 13.58 5.78 1.95
C GLU A 79 15.10 5.92 2.13
N MET A 80 15.63 7.13 2.22
CA MET A 80 17.04 7.38 2.52
C MET A 80 17.42 7.06 3.98
N ILE A 81 16.52 7.25 4.95
CA ILE A 81 16.76 6.80 6.34
C ILE A 81 16.90 5.27 6.38
N HIS A 82 15.99 4.55 5.71
CA HIS A 82 16.11 3.09 5.56
C HIS A 82 17.44 2.71 4.94
N TYR A 83 17.82 3.41 3.87
CA TYR A 83 19.08 3.15 3.18
C TYR A 83 20.28 3.37 4.10
N TYR A 84 20.32 4.49 4.84
CA TYR A 84 21.40 4.79 5.77
C TYR A 84 21.56 3.71 6.84
N ILE A 85 20.47 3.28 7.47
CA ILE A 85 20.50 2.23 8.49
C ILE A 85 21.07 0.93 7.90
N ALA A 86 20.59 0.52 6.72
CA ALA A 86 21.03 -0.70 6.06
C ALA A 86 22.50 -0.63 5.58
N TYR A 87 22.91 0.51 5.01
CA TYR A 87 24.26 0.73 4.48
C TYR A 87 25.33 0.79 5.58
N THR A 88 25.02 1.45 6.69
CA THR A 88 25.92 1.57 7.84
C THR A 88 25.92 0.34 8.75
N GLY A 89 25.02 -0.62 8.52
CA GLY A 89 24.92 -1.85 9.30
C GLY A 89 24.34 -1.64 10.70
N LEU A 90 23.65 -0.52 10.93
CA LEU A 90 22.97 -0.24 12.19
C LEU A 90 21.85 -1.26 12.42
N LYS A 91 21.80 -1.83 13.63
CA LYS A 91 20.76 -2.78 14.03
C LYS A 91 19.60 -2.03 14.66
N ASP A 92 18.53 -1.86 13.90
CA ASP A 92 17.28 -1.29 14.42
C ASP A 92 16.37 -2.39 15.01
N SER A 93 15.41 -1.99 15.85
CA SER A 93 14.49 -2.92 16.55
C SER A 93 13.35 -3.43 15.65
N SER A 94 13.05 -2.73 14.55
CA SER A 94 12.10 -3.12 13.51
C SER A 94 12.36 -2.28 12.26
N ALA A 95 11.54 -2.42 11.20
CA ALA A 95 11.66 -1.57 10.01
C ALA A 95 11.59 -0.07 10.33
N HIS A 96 10.80 0.33 11.33
CA HIS A 96 10.69 1.70 11.82
C HIS A 96 10.90 1.74 13.33
N GLY A 97 12.02 1.15 13.76
CA GLY A 97 12.39 1.01 15.17
C GLY A 97 12.91 2.29 15.80
N ASN A 98 13.63 2.14 16.90
CA ASN A 98 14.12 3.27 17.70
C ASN A 98 15.10 4.15 16.91
N ILE A 99 15.97 3.55 16.10
CA ILE A 99 16.97 4.29 15.32
C ILE A 99 16.27 5.09 14.22
N PHE A 100 15.40 4.44 13.44
CA PHE A 100 14.62 5.10 12.40
C PHE A 100 13.83 6.29 12.96
N ARG A 101 13.11 6.08 14.07
CA ARG A 101 12.29 7.12 14.72
C ARG A 101 13.13 8.31 15.18
N SER A 102 14.25 8.04 15.86
CA SER A 102 15.14 9.08 16.34
C SER A 102 15.74 9.92 15.20
N MET A 103 16.15 9.26 14.10
CA MET A 103 16.63 9.95 12.90
C MET A 103 15.52 10.80 12.26
N MET A 104 14.33 10.21 12.07
CA MET A 104 13.17 10.89 11.50
C MET A 104 12.79 12.14 12.30
N GLU A 105 12.69 12.03 13.63
CA GLU A 105 12.38 13.16 14.52
C GLU A 105 13.45 14.25 14.45
N THR A 106 14.73 13.85 14.44
CA THR A 106 15.85 14.78 14.30
C THR A 106 15.79 15.53 12.98
N ILE A 107 15.52 14.82 11.88
CA ILE A 107 15.43 15.41 10.54
C ILE A 107 14.24 16.35 10.45
N ASN A 108 13.06 15.93 10.93
CA ASN A 108 11.86 16.77 10.94
C ASN A 108 12.11 18.08 11.68
N ARG A 109 12.74 18.02 12.86
CA ARG A 109 13.06 19.21 13.66
C ARG A 109 14.11 20.11 13.00
N ARG A 110 15.19 19.55 12.44
CA ARG A 110 16.32 20.33 11.91
C ARG A 110 16.09 20.89 10.51
N HIS A 111 15.31 20.20 9.69
CA HIS A 111 15.12 20.54 8.27
C HIS A 111 13.68 20.94 7.94
N SER A 112 12.85 21.21 8.95
CA SER A 112 11.45 21.62 8.78
C SER A 112 10.63 20.66 7.90
N ARG A 113 10.89 19.35 8.07
CA ARG A 113 10.26 18.25 7.34
C ARG A 113 9.08 17.65 8.10
N ASN A 114 8.24 16.89 7.39
CA ASN A 114 7.10 16.19 7.98
C ASN A 114 7.09 14.70 7.59
N ILE A 115 8.25 14.06 7.74
CA ILE A 115 8.42 12.63 7.49
C ILE A 115 7.60 11.86 8.54
N THR A 116 6.84 10.87 8.06
CA THR A 116 6.00 10.02 8.91
C THR A 116 6.24 8.55 8.62
N ILE A 117 5.92 7.70 9.58
CA ILE A 117 6.01 6.23 9.44
C ILE A 117 4.81 5.70 8.67
N THR A 118 3.64 6.22 8.99
CA THR A 118 2.42 5.93 8.27
C THR A 118 2.36 6.87 7.09
N ALA A 119 2.68 6.39 5.88
CA ALA A 119 2.23 7.05 4.67
C ALA A 119 0.72 7.30 4.82
N LYS A 120 0.29 8.55 5.04
CA LYS A 120 -1.12 8.88 5.29
C LYS A 120 -1.94 8.41 4.08
N ARG A 121 -2.53 7.23 4.18
CA ARG A 121 -3.50 6.72 3.20
C ARG A 121 -4.83 7.48 3.29
N LYS A 122 -5.11 8.13 4.42
CA LYS A 122 -6.26 9.02 4.61
C LYS A 122 -6.01 10.33 3.85
N GLY A 123 -6.55 10.43 2.64
CA GLY A 123 -6.63 11.69 1.89
C GLY A 123 -5.85 11.74 0.57
N LEU A 124 -4.96 10.78 0.30
CA LEU A 124 -4.40 10.62 -1.03
C LEU A 124 -5.49 10.01 -1.92
N GLN A 125 -6.26 10.88 -2.58
CA GLN A 125 -7.13 10.47 -3.66
C GLN A 125 -6.26 9.71 -4.67
N GLN A 126 -6.41 8.39 -4.68
CA GLN A 126 -5.98 7.62 -5.84
C GLN A 126 -6.76 8.21 -7.00
N PRO A 127 -6.13 8.63 -8.10
CA PRO A 127 -6.88 8.97 -9.29
C PRO A 127 -7.72 7.73 -9.64
N SER A 128 -9.03 7.83 -9.43
CA SER A 128 -10.01 6.79 -9.71
C SER A 128 -10.19 6.72 -11.23
N ASN A 129 -9.15 6.26 -11.92
CA ASN A 129 -9.21 5.98 -13.35
C ASN A 129 -9.74 4.57 -13.62
N ASP A 130 -10.21 3.85 -12.61
CA ASP A 130 -10.88 2.57 -12.81
C ASP A 130 -12.40 2.83 -12.78
N THR A 131 -12.94 3.21 -13.93
CA THR A 131 -14.38 3.27 -14.20
C THR A 131 -15.01 1.87 -14.31
N SER A 132 -14.21 0.81 -14.12
CA SER A 132 -14.71 -0.56 -14.16
C SER A 132 -15.59 -0.84 -12.94
N PRO A 133 -16.83 -1.34 -13.14
CA PRO A 133 -17.72 -1.61 -12.03
C PRO A 133 -17.14 -2.68 -11.09
N TYR A 134 -17.52 -2.61 -9.82
CA TYR A 134 -17.17 -3.59 -8.80
C TYR A 134 -18.10 -4.80 -8.92
N LEU A 135 -17.51 -5.99 -9.04
CA LEU A 135 -18.22 -7.24 -8.78
C LEU A 135 -18.24 -7.46 -7.27
N VAL A 136 -19.42 -7.52 -6.67
CA VAL A 136 -19.61 -7.61 -5.22
C VAL A 136 -20.27 -8.93 -4.86
N LEU A 137 -19.73 -9.59 -3.84
CA LEU A 137 -20.34 -10.73 -3.18
C LEU A 137 -20.81 -10.32 -1.78
N ALA A 138 -22.11 -10.48 -1.54
CA ALA A 138 -22.72 -10.29 -0.23
C ALA A 138 -23.13 -11.65 0.36
N LEU A 139 -22.81 -11.86 1.64
CA LEU A 139 -23.10 -13.10 2.36
C LEU A 139 -23.79 -12.81 3.69
N ILE A 140 -24.72 -13.68 4.05
CA ILE A 140 -25.29 -13.79 5.39
C ILE A 140 -24.99 -15.21 5.89
N MET A 141 -24.37 -15.32 7.05
CA MET A 141 -24.09 -16.59 7.71
C MET A 141 -25.25 -16.98 8.64
N GLU A 142 -25.35 -18.27 8.98
CA GLU A 142 -26.35 -18.79 9.93
C GLU A 142 -26.19 -18.19 11.34
N ASP A 143 -24.96 -17.84 11.74
CA ASP A 143 -24.66 -17.17 13.01
C ASP A 143 -25.00 -15.67 13.02
N GLY A 144 -25.60 -15.16 11.94
CA GLY A 144 -26.03 -13.77 11.80
C GLY A 144 -24.93 -12.81 11.35
N LYS A 145 -23.70 -13.28 11.06
CA LYS A 145 -22.65 -12.41 10.51
C LYS A 145 -22.91 -12.05 9.05
N HIS A 146 -22.65 -10.79 8.71
CA HIS A 146 -22.85 -10.24 7.38
C HIS A 146 -21.51 -9.87 6.75
N PHE A 147 -21.27 -10.27 5.51
CA PHE A 147 -20.02 -9.98 4.81
C PHE A 147 -20.26 -9.34 3.45
N LEU A 148 -19.43 -8.34 3.14
CA LEU A 148 -19.32 -7.75 1.81
C LEU A 148 -17.92 -7.94 1.26
N SER A 149 -17.82 -8.30 -0.02
CA SER A 149 -16.54 -8.53 -0.69
C SER A 149 -16.55 -7.88 -2.07
N SER A 150 -15.59 -7.00 -2.35
CA SER A 150 -15.29 -6.58 -3.73
C SER A 150 -14.40 -7.64 -4.36
N VAL A 151 -14.84 -8.31 -5.40
CA VAL A 151 -14.19 -9.47 -6.01
C VAL A 151 -13.54 -9.11 -7.34
N THR A 152 -12.33 -9.62 -7.59
CA THR A 152 -11.71 -9.51 -8.92
C THR A 152 -12.49 -10.40 -9.91
N PRO A 153 -12.97 -9.91 -11.07
CA PRO A 153 -13.78 -10.70 -12.00
C PRO A 153 -13.17 -12.05 -12.38
N GLY A 154 -11.88 -12.08 -12.73
CA GLY A 154 -11.17 -13.34 -13.07
C GLY A 154 -11.01 -14.35 -11.93
N SER A 155 -11.40 -14.01 -10.69
CA SER A 155 -11.42 -14.91 -9.53
C SER A 155 -12.83 -15.33 -9.11
N ALA A 156 -13.88 -14.81 -9.77
CA ALA A 156 -15.27 -15.02 -9.38
C ALA A 156 -15.68 -16.50 -9.38
N HIS A 157 -15.42 -17.22 -10.48
CA HIS A 157 -15.73 -18.65 -10.62
C HIS A 157 -15.05 -19.50 -9.54
N LYS A 158 -13.77 -19.21 -9.25
CA LYS A 158 -13.02 -19.88 -8.18
C LYS A 158 -13.67 -19.66 -6.82
N ILE A 159 -14.07 -18.43 -6.51
CA ILE A 159 -14.74 -18.10 -5.25
C ILE A 159 -16.13 -18.74 -5.20
N ALA A 160 -16.90 -18.74 -6.29
CA ALA A 160 -18.19 -19.41 -6.39
C ALA A 160 -18.07 -20.92 -6.10
N SER A 161 -17.07 -21.58 -6.68
CA SER A 161 -16.77 -23.00 -6.40
C SER A 161 -16.36 -23.26 -4.95
N GLN A 162 -15.63 -22.33 -4.32
CA GLN A 162 -15.28 -22.42 -2.89
C GLN A 162 -16.51 -22.22 -2.00
N LEU A 163 -17.36 -21.24 -2.30
CA LEU A 163 -18.60 -20.95 -1.57
C LEU A 163 -19.54 -22.16 -1.55
N ALA A 164 -19.62 -22.93 -2.64
CA ALA A 164 -20.44 -24.13 -2.70
C ALA A 164 -20.04 -25.20 -1.66
N LYS A 165 -18.80 -25.14 -1.14
CA LYS A 165 -18.28 -26.09 -0.14
C LYS A 165 -18.40 -25.56 1.29
N VAL A 166 -18.76 -24.29 1.48
CA VAL A 166 -18.86 -23.68 2.81
C VAL A 166 -20.21 -24.00 3.43
N LYS A 167 -20.19 -24.57 4.63
CA LYS A 167 -21.38 -24.78 5.47
C LYS A 167 -21.71 -23.50 6.24
N GLY A 168 -22.98 -23.32 6.60
CA GLY A 168 -23.43 -22.20 7.43
C GLY A 168 -23.67 -20.90 6.67
N ILE A 169 -23.80 -20.94 5.33
CA ILE A 169 -24.23 -19.78 4.55
C ILE A 169 -25.75 -19.79 4.48
N LYS A 170 -26.38 -18.78 5.08
CA LYS A 170 -27.83 -18.56 5.03
C LYS A 170 -28.25 -17.94 3.70
N GLN A 171 -27.48 -16.95 3.22
CA GLN A 171 -27.77 -16.27 1.95
C GLN A 171 -26.47 -15.84 1.28
N LYS A 172 -26.46 -15.89 -0.05
CA LYS A 172 -25.40 -15.33 -0.90
C LYS A 172 -26.02 -14.61 -2.08
N GLN A 173 -25.47 -13.46 -2.45
CA GLN A 173 -25.91 -12.71 -3.62
C GLN A 173 -24.72 -12.00 -4.28
N TRP A 174 -24.69 -12.03 -5.61
CA TRP A 174 -23.72 -11.27 -6.41
C TRP A 174 -24.35 -10.00 -6.96
N PHE A 175 -23.56 -8.95 -7.08
CA PHE A 175 -23.97 -7.64 -7.60
C PHE A 175 -22.88 -7.07 -8.50
N ILE A 176 -23.27 -6.19 -9.42
CA ILE A 176 -22.36 -5.30 -10.14
C ILE A 176 -22.73 -3.86 -9.76
N THR A 177 -21.75 -3.04 -9.39
CA THR A 177 -22.03 -1.68 -8.93
C THR A 177 -20.90 -0.71 -9.22
N ASN A 178 -21.24 0.56 -9.39
CA ASN A 178 -20.29 1.68 -9.43
C ASN A 178 -20.25 2.46 -8.11
N ASP A 179 -20.86 1.93 -7.04
CA ASP A 179 -20.93 2.61 -5.75
C ASP A 179 -19.53 2.81 -5.13
N ASN A 180 -19.26 4.06 -4.73
CA ASN A 180 -17.97 4.48 -4.16
C ASN A 180 -17.66 3.84 -2.80
N PHE A 181 -18.64 3.25 -2.11
CA PHE A 181 -18.42 2.44 -0.90
C PHE A 181 -17.32 1.39 -1.14
N PHE A 182 -17.33 0.75 -2.32
CA PHE A 182 -16.38 -0.31 -2.67
C PHE A 182 -15.02 0.20 -3.14
N ALA A 183 -14.86 1.51 -3.40
CA ALA A 183 -13.57 2.10 -3.78
C ALA A 183 -12.51 1.98 -2.66
N ASN A 184 -12.96 1.95 -1.41
CA ASN A 184 -12.10 1.77 -0.24
C ASN A 184 -11.90 0.30 0.14
N MET A 185 -12.46 -0.65 -0.62
CA MET A 185 -12.32 -2.09 -0.37
C MET A 185 -11.33 -2.71 -1.37
N PRO A 186 -10.33 -3.48 -0.90
CA PRO A 186 -9.44 -4.19 -1.82
C PRO A 186 -10.21 -5.26 -2.60
N ARG A 187 -9.99 -5.35 -3.92
CA ARG A 187 -10.52 -6.44 -4.74
C ARG A 187 -9.87 -7.77 -4.33
N VAL A 188 -10.66 -8.68 -3.78
CA VAL A 188 -10.21 -10.00 -3.31
C VAL A 188 -10.10 -10.99 -4.46
N ARG A 189 -9.17 -11.96 -4.33
CA ARG A 189 -8.96 -13.08 -5.26
C ARG A 189 -9.18 -14.45 -4.62
N THR A 190 -9.59 -14.43 -3.36
CA THR A 190 -9.81 -15.59 -2.48
C THR A 190 -11.06 -15.31 -1.66
N LEU A 191 -11.75 -16.35 -1.18
CA LEU A 191 -12.92 -16.20 -0.32
C LEU A 191 -12.57 -15.47 0.99
N ARG A 192 -12.80 -14.15 1.01
CA ARG A 192 -12.61 -13.21 2.11
C ARG A 192 -13.63 -12.10 1.96
N GLY A 193 -14.19 -11.63 3.06
CA GLY A 193 -15.11 -10.50 3.08
C GLY A 193 -14.87 -9.61 4.31
N ARG A 194 -15.29 -8.35 4.19
CA ARG A 194 -15.36 -7.42 5.32
C ARG A 194 -16.61 -7.76 6.12
N LEU A 195 -16.43 -8.01 7.41
CA LEU A 195 -17.54 -8.09 8.37
C LEU A 195 -18.16 -6.69 8.49
N VAL A 196 -19.48 -6.62 8.36
CA VAL A 196 -20.27 -5.39 8.49
C VAL A 196 -21.43 -5.62 9.44
N GLU A 197 -21.89 -4.55 10.09
CA GLU A 197 -23.10 -4.60 10.91
C GLU A 197 -24.33 -4.82 10.01
N LYS A 198 -25.40 -5.38 10.59
CA LYS A 198 -26.61 -5.76 9.85
C LYS A 198 -27.24 -4.56 9.15
N GLU A 199 -27.29 -3.42 9.82
CA GLU A 199 -27.88 -2.18 9.31
C GLU A 199 -27.07 -1.65 8.11
N GLU A 200 -25.74 -1.63 8.21
CA GLU A 200 -24.84 -1.23 7.12
C GLU A 200 -24.98 -2.19 5.93
N TYR A 201 -25.06 -3.51 6.17
CA TYR A 201 -25.28 -4.50 5.11
C TYR A 201 -26.60 -4.24 4.36
N GLN A 202 -27.69 -4.03 5.10
CA GLN A 202 -29.00 -3.79 4.51
C GLN A 202 -29.03 -2.49 3.71
N GLU A 203 -28.47 -1.41 4.26
CA GLU A 203 -28.43 -0.11 3.59
C GLU A 203 -27.63 -0.17 2.27
N ILE A 204 -26.50 -0.88 2.26
CA ILE A 204 -25.68 -1.03 1.07
C ILE A 204 -26.41 -1.91 0.06
N THR A 205 -26.80 -3.12 0.45
CA THR A 205 -27.37 -4.09 -0.48
C THR A 205 -28.71 -3.67 -1.07
N SER A 206 -29.50 -2.84 -0.37
CA SER A 206 -30.75 -2.29 -0.91
C SER A 206 -30.55 -1.33 -2.09
N LYS A 207 -29.33 -0.79 -2.26
CA LYS A 207 -28.97 0.13 -3.35
C LYS A 207 -28.32 -0.59 -4.54
N LEU A 208 -28.12 -1.91 -4.46
CA LEU A 208 -27.40 -2.68 -5.47
C LEU A 208 -28.35 -3.50 -6.35
N GLU A 209 -28.02 -3.59 -7.64
CA GLU A 209 -28.73 -4.46 -8.59
C GLU A 209 -28.14 -5.88 -8.55
N PRO A 210 -28.97 -6.90 -8.23
CA PRO A 210 -28.53 -8.29 -8.23
C PRO A 210 -28.05 -8.75 -9.61
N LEU A 211 -26.91 -9.42 -9.68
CA LEU A 211 -26.52 -10.17 -10.87
C LEU A 211 -27.46 -11.37 -11.01
N THR A 212 -28.18 -11.43 -12.12
CA THR A 212 -29.18 -12.48 -12.43
C THR A 212 -28.60 -13.65 -13.22
N GLU A 213 -27.45 -13.46 -13.88
CA GLU A 213 -26.74 -14.52 -14.59
C GLU A 213 -25.81 -15.29 -13.65
N CYS A 214 -25.70 -16.62 -13.84
CA CYS A 214 -24.78 -17.45 -13.08
C CYS A 214 -23.31 -17.09 -13.43
N LEU A 215 -22.50 -16.95 -12.38
CA LEU A 215 -21.03 -16.92 -12.45
C LEU A 215 -20.41 -18.31 -12.56
#